data_AF-A0A558RA43-F1
#
_entry.id   AF-A0A558RA43-F1
#
_cell.length_a   1.000
_cell.length_b   1.000
_cell.length_c   1.000
_cell.angle_alpha   90.00
_cell.angle_beta   90.00
_cell.angle_gamma   90.00
#
_symmetry.space_group_name_H-M   'P 1'
#
loop_
_entity.id
_entity.type
_entity.pdbx_description
1 polymer ?
#
loop_
_entity_poly.entity_id
_entity_poly.type
_entity_poly.pdbx_seq_one_letter_code
_entity_poly.pdbx_strand_id
1 'polypeptide(L)' 'MRCPWPALRLAKAMRALPPGATARLLADDPAAPREVAALAAEHGWQVHDDGTGELLVNG' A
#
# COMPACT_ATOMS: atom_id res chain seq x y z
N MET A 1 3.39 9.90 -9.27
CA MET A 1 4.31 10.13 -8.13
C MET A 1 5.58 9.32 -8.39
N ARG A 2 6.78 9.84 -8.12
CA ARG A 2 8.01 9.05 -8.27
C ARG A 2 8.30 8.25 -7.00
N CYS A 3 8.83 7.04 -7.13
CA CYS A 3 9.48 6.28 -6.07
C CYS A 3 10.41 7.16 -5.20
N PRO A 4 10.44 6.98 -3.85
CA PRO A 4 9.77 5.94 -3.05
C PRO A 4 8.47 6.42 -2.35
N TRP A 5 7.85 7.49 -2.86
CA TRP A 5 6.71 8.12 -2.18
C TRP A 5 5.48 7.22 -1.91
N PRO A 6 5.10 6.26 -2.76
CA PRO A 6 3.92 5.41 -2.51
C PRO A 6 4.02 4.59 -1.23
N ALA A 7 5.13 3.85 -1.04
CA ALA A 7 5.33 3.01 0.14
C ALA A 7 5.39 3.84 1.44
N LEU A 8 6.08 4.98 1.43
CA LEU A 8 6.19 5.85 2.60
C LEU A 8 4.84 6.46 3.00
N ARG A 9 4.04 6.89 2.01
CA ARG A 9 2.70 7.44 2.23
C ARG A 9 1.73 6.37 2.73
N LEU A 10 1.80 5.17 2.17
CA LEU A 10 1.03 4.03 2.63
C LEU A 10 1.36 3.69 4.09
N ALA A 11 2.65 3.55 4.44
CA ALA A 11 3.08 3.26 5.81
C ALA A 11 2.53 4.30 6.81
N LYS A 12 2.56 5.59 6.43
CA LYS A 12 1.99 6.67 7.25
C LYS A 12 0.48 6.51 7.41
N ALA A 13 -0.24 6.20 6.33
CA ALA A 13 -1.70 6.03 6.35
C ALA A 13 -2.10 4.83 7.23
N MET A 14 -1.47 3.67 7.06
CA MET A 14 -1.75 2.46 7.82
C MET A 14 -1.58 2.66 9.33
N ARG A 15 -0.55 3.40 9.76
CA ARG A 15 -0.35 3.72 11.19
C ARG A 15 -1.45 4.59 11.81
N ALA A 16 -2.18 5.35 10.98
CA ALA A 16 -3.26 6.22 11.44
C ALA A 16 -4.63 5.52 11.37
N LEU A 17 -4.71 4.38 10.70
CA LEU A 17 -5.93 3.59 10.58
C LEU A 17 -6.12 2.69 11.81
N PRO A 18 -7.38 2.44 12.23
CA PRO A 18 -7.64 1.43 13.24
C PRO A 18 -7.34 0.03 12.69
N PRO A 19 -7.05 -0.96 13.56
CA PRO A 19 -6.85 -2.34 13.13
C PRO A 19 -8.03 -2.87 12.30
N GLY A 20 -7.73 -3.58 11.22
CA GLY A 20 -8.72 -4.13 10.30
C GLY A 20 -9.27 -3.15 9.27
N ALA A 21 -8.84 -1.88 9.27
CA ALA A 21 -9.19 -0.93 8.22
C ALA A 21 -8.30 -1.09 6.98
N THR A 22 -8.84 -0.65 5.84
CA THR A 22 -8.19 -0.77 4.53
C THR A 22 -7.76 0.60 4.01
N ALA A 23 -6.48 0.73 3.64
CA ALA A 23 -5.98 1.84 2.86
C ALA A 23 -6.11 1.54 1.36
N ARG A 24 -6.44 2.56 0.58
CA ARG A 24 -6.50 2.50 -0.88
C ARG A 24 -5.40 3.36 -1.47
N LEU A 25 -4.57 2.78 -2.32
CA LEU A 25 -3.38 3.40 -2.88
C LEU A 25 -3.47 3.41 -4.40
N LEU A 26 -3.64 4.61 -4.97
CA LEU A 26 -3.45 4.86 -6.39
C LEU A 26 -1.98 5.22 -6.64
N ALA A 27 -1.31 4.46 -7.51
CA ALA A 27 0.05 4.73 -7.94
C ALA A 27 0.20 4.52 -9.45
N ASP A 28 0.80 5.51 -10.10
CA ASP A 28 1.17 5.53 -11.52
C ASP A 28 2.61 5.01 -11.76
N ASP A 29 3.34 4.71 -10.69
CA ASP A 29 4.70 4.17 -10.74
C ASP A 29 4.65 2.64 -10.89
N PRO A 30 5.23 2.06 -11.96
CA PRO A 30 5.23 0.61 -12.17
C PRO A 30 6.00 -0.16 -11.09
N ALA A 31 6.87 0.50 -10.31
CA ALA A 31 7.57 -0.13 -9.19
C ALA A 31 6.71 -0.24 -7.92
N ALA A 32 5.60 0.51 -7.83
CA ALA A 32 4.80 0.61 -6.61
C ALA A 32 4.26 -0.75 -6.11
N PRO A 33 3.72 -1.65 -6.95
CA PRO A 33 3.20 -2.94 -6.47
C PRO A 33 4.27 -3.76 -5.74
N ARG A 34 5.50 -3.80 -6.26
CA ARG A 34 6.62 -4.53 -5.66
C ARG A 34 7.02 -3.94 -4.30
N GLU A 35 7.11 -2.62 -4.21
CA GLU A 35 7.50 -1.93 -2.98
C GLU A 35 6.42 -2.03 -1.89
N VAL A 36 5.15 -1.92 -2.29
CA VAL A 36 4.00 -2.08 -1.38
C VAL A 36 3.91 -3.51 -0.86
N ALA A 37 4.11 -4.51 -1.72
CA ALA A 37 4.13 -5.91 -1.30
C ALA A 37 5.26 -6.22 -0.30
N ALA A 38 6.47 -5.68 -0.53
CA ALA A 38 7.59 -5.82 0.40
C ALA A 38 7.29 -5.18 1.77
N LEU A 39 6.79 -3.94 1.77
CA LEU A 39 6.39 -3.24 2.99
C LEU A 39 5.28 -3.98 3.75
N ALA A 40 4.27 -4.49 3.03
CA ALA A 40 3.18 -5.24 3.63
C ALA A 40 3.66 -6.53 4.29
N ALA A 41 4.57 -7.26 3.65
CA ALA A 41 5.17 -8.47 4.21
C ALA A 41 5.94 -8.21 5.51
N GLU A 42 6.67 -7.09 5.59
CA GLU A 42 7.40 -6.69 6.82
C GLU A 42 6.46 -6.37 7.99
N HIS A 43 5.23 -5.92 7.70
CA HIS A 43 4.25 -5.51 8.70
C HIS A 43 3.11 -6.52 8.92
N GLY A 44 3.07 -7.63 8.17
CA GLY A 44 1.97 -8.59 8.22
C GLY A 44 0.66 -8.09 7.60
N TRP A 45 0.73 -7.07 6.74
CA TRP A 45 -0.43 -6.55 6.02
C TRP A 45 -0.74 -7.41 4.78
N GLN A 46 -1.98 -7.37 4.36
CA GLN A 46 -2.46 -8.00 3.13
C GLN A 46 -2.60 -6.96 2.03
N VAL A 47 -2.26 -7.35 0.80
CA VAL A 47 -2.35 -6.49 -0.39
C VAL A 47 -3.24 -7.16 -1.41
N HIS A 48 -4.21 -6.43 -1.93
CA HIS A 48 -5.12 -6.87 -2.98
C HIS A 48 -5.10 -5.84 -4.12
N ASP A 49 -5.02 -6.31 -5.36
CA ASP A 49 -5.29 -5.47 -6.54
C ASP A 49 -6.80 -5.52 -6.81
N ASP A 50 -7.44 -4.36 -6.96
CA ASP A 50 -8.88 -4.30 -7.22
C ASP A 50 -9.24 -4.39 -8.71
N GLY A 51 -8.24 -4.53 -9.59
CA GLY A 51 -8.38 -4.61 -11.04
C GLY A 51 -8.55 -3.25 -11.73
N THR A 52 -8.54 -2.15 -10.99
CA THR A 52 -8.65 -0.77 -11.52
C THR A 52 -7.33 -0.01 -11.55
N GLY A 53 -6.23 -0.69 -11.18
CA GLY A 53 -4.91 -0.07 -11.02
C GLY A 53 -4.70 0.54 -9.63
N GLU A 54 -5.56 0.21 -8.68
CA GLU A 54 -5.43 0.59 -7.28
C GLU A 54 -5.06 -0.61 -6.40
N LEU A 55 -4.24 -0.36 -5.38
CA LEU A 55 -3.86 -1.35 -4.39
C LEU A 55 -4.65 -1.12 -3.10
N LEU A 56 -5.32 -2.16 -2.62
CA LEU A 56 -5.97 -2.20 -1.33
C LEU A 56 -5.04 -2.87 -0.33
N VAL A 57 -4.82 -2.24 0.83
CA VAL A 57 -3.91 -2.74 1.86
C VAL A 57 -4.63 -2.74 3.21
N ASN A 58 -4.68 -3.88 3.89
CA ASN A 58 -5.33 -4.05 5.18
C ASN A 58 -4.37 -4.70 6.20
N GLY A 59 -4.51 -4.34 7.47
CA GLY A 59 -3.57 -4.74 8.53
C GLY A 59 -4.15 -4.64 9.93
#